data_AF-A0A8T5UIR4-F1
#
_entry.id   AF-A0A8T5UIR4-F1
#
_cell.length_a   1.000
_cell.length_b   1.000
_cell.length_c   1.000
_cell.angle_alpha   90.00
_cell.angle_beta   90.00
_cell.angle_gamma   90.00
#
_symmetry.space_group_name_H-M   'P 1'
#
loop_
_entity.id
_entity.type
_entity.pdbx_description
1 polymer ?
#
loop_
_entity_poly.entity_id
_entity_poly.type
_entity_poly.pdbx_seq_one_letter_code
_entity_poly.pdbx_strand_id
1 'polypeptide(L)'
;MSLKRNKIITKITSISTSITSFLIPFFQYVPCTAIWFGIMSVPLLSYLAFIFQYPSILLYDLRFLVGTYGFNIIIFGLILYIYCLIYQLSHRRQLIKRGPYRIVRHPQYLAFIIMTLGMTIVAFQTSPIFEFPVSYENGFSVLIIIWIAEVLAYILLGKIEEIALKAKYGDEFLDYRNKVAFLIPFLKFKVIKSKKHTVKCLQKYRASLLNQKSSNEIL
;
A
#
# COMPACT_ATOMS: atom_id res chain seq x y z
N MET A 1 -6.73 -6.56 -29.98
CA MET A 1 -5.66 -6.49 -28.94
C MET A 1 -6.09 -5.76 -27.65
N SER A 2 -7.10 -4.87 -27.68
CA SER A 2 -7.59 -4.11 -26.51
C SER A 2 -8.36 -4.96 -25.49
N LEU A 3 -9.17 -5.94 -25.93
CA LEU A 3 -9.98 -6.80 -25.04
C LEU A 3 -9.14 -7.66 -24.09
N LYS A 4 -8.07 -8.29 -24.60
CA LYS A 4 -7.15 -9.12 -23.80
C LYS A 4 -6.40 -8.27 -22.77
N ARG A 5 -6.04 -7.03 -23.12
CA ARG A 5 -5.40 -6.05 -22.23
C ARG A 5 -6.34 -5.58 -21.13
N ASN A 6 -7.59 -5.26 -21.47
CA ASN A 6 -8.61 -4.86 -20.49
C ASN A 6 -8.92 -5.99 -19.50
N LYS A 7 -8.99 -7.25 -19.97
CA LYS A 7 -9.19 -8.42 -19.11
C LYS A 7 -8.03 -8.66 -18.13
N ILE A 8 -6.79 -8.35 -18.54
CA ILE A 8 -5.62 -8.44 -17.65
C ILE A 8 -5.64 -7.32 -16.61
N ILE A 9 -5.97 -6.08 -17.02
CA ILE A 9 -6.07 -4.94 -16.11
C ILE A 9 -7.12 -5.19 -15.04
N THR A 10 -8.33 -5.61 -15.44
CA THR A 10 -9.41 -5.90 -14.47
C THR A 10 -9.02 -7.02 -13.53
N LYS A 11 -8.33 -8.06 -14.02
CA LYS A 11 -7.82 -9.15 -13.18
C LYS A 11 -6.75 -8.68 -12.18
N ILE A 12 -5.82 -7.81 -12.59
CA ILE A 12 -4.81 -7.26 -11.68
C ILE A 12 -5.45 -6.35 -10.63
N THR A 13 -6.39 -5.49 -11.03
CA THR A 13 -7.09 -4.62 -10.10
C THR A 13 -7.92 -5.42 -9.11
N SER A 14 -8.63 -6.47 -9.56
CA SER A 14 -9.40 -7.35 -8.68
C SER A 14 -8.51 -8.14 -7.73
N ILE A 15 -7.32 -8.57 -8.18
CA ILE A 15 -6.32 -9.22 -7.32
C ILE A 15 -5.80 -8.24 -6.27
N SER A 16 -5.46 -7.00 -6.64
CA SER A 16 -5.01 -5.97 -5.69
C SER A 16 -6.06 -5.70 -4.62
N THR A 17 -7.32 -5.51 -5.01
CA THR A 17 -8.41 -5.31 -4.05
C THR A 17 -8.64 -6.55 -3.19
N SER A 18 -8.54 -7.76 -3.76
CA SER A 18 -8.70 -9.00 -2.98
C SER A 18 -7.57 -9.20 -1.97
N ILE A 19 -6.32 -8.89 -2.36
CA ILE A 19 -5.16 -8.92 -1.47
C ILE A 19 -5.35 -7.89 -0.36
N THR A 20 -5.78 -6.66 -0.66
CA THR A 20 -6.04 -5.62 0.36
C THR A 20 -7.07 -6.10 1.38
N SER A 21 -8.19 -6.65 0.91
CA SER A 21 -9.27 -7.16 1.76
C SER A 21 -8.85 -8.36 2.60
N PHE A 22 -7.84 -9.13 2.17
CA PHE A 22 -7.30 -10.25 2.93
C PHE A 22 -6.15 -9.82 3.87
N LEU A 23 -5.30 -8.89 3.44
CA LEU A 23 -4.13 -8.47 4.20
C LEU A 23 -4.54 -7.79 5.51
N ILE A 24 -5.53 -6.89 5.45
CA ILE A 24 -5.97 -6.08 6.60
C ILE A 24 -6.51 -6.97 7.75
N PRO A 25 -7.51 -7.85 7.57
CA PRO A 25 -8.07 -8.60 8.70
C PRO A 25 -7.14 -9.66 9.31
N PHE A 26 -6.15 -10.14 8.56
CA PHE A 26 -5.23 -11.19 9.00
C PHE A 26 -3.92 -10.65 9.59
N PHE A 27 -3.38 -9.55 9.05
CA PHE A 27 -2.10 -8.99 9.49
C PHE A 27 -2.27 -7.74 10.37
N GLN A 28 -3.44 -7.11 10.39
CA GLN A 28 -3.70 -6.02 11.33
C GLN A 28 -3.91 -6.60 12.72
N TYR A 29 -2.94 -6.34 13.58
CA TYR A 29 -3.06 -6.58 15.00
C TYR A 29 -3.76 -5.41 15.69
N VAL A 30 -4.74 -5.72 16.54
CA VAL A 30 -5.46 -4.75 17.37
C VAL A 30 -5.05 -4.94 18.82
N PRO A 31 -4.69 -3.88 19.55
CA PRO A 31 -4.49 -3.96 20.99
C PRO A 31 -5.84 -4.28 21.66
N CYS A 32 -6.00 -5.49 22.17
CA CYS A 32 -7.16 -5.91 22.93
C CYS A 32 -6.78 -5.88 24.42
N THR A 33 -7.26 -4.87 25.12
CA THR A 33 -6.91 -4.55 26.51
C THR A 33 -7.97 -5.01 27.51
N ALA A 34 -9.20 -5.27 27.06
CA ALA A 34 -10.34 -5.52 27.92
C ALA A 34 -10.35 -6.84 28.69
N ILE A 35 -9.89 -7.93 28.08
CA ILE A 35 -9.97 -9.26 28.71
C ILE A 35 -8.69 -9.56 29.51
N TRP A 36 -7.54 -8.99 29.12
CA TRP A 36 -6.22 -9.48 29.56
C TRP A 36 -5.23 -8.36 29.95
N PHE A 37 -5.70 -7.13 30.21
CA PHE A 37 -4.93 -6.01 30.76
C PHE A 37 -3.45 -5.99 30.34
N GLY A 38 -3.24 -5.71 29.06
CA GLY A 38 -1.89 -5.52 28.53
C GLY A 38 -1.22 -6.80 28.04
N ILE A 39 -1.81 -7.99 28.14
CA ILE A 39 -1.37 -9.12 27.33
C ILE A 39 -2.34 -9.15 26.16
N MET A 40 -1.87 -9.00 24.92
CA MET A 40 -2.46 -9.62 23.71
C MET A 40 -2.89 -8.73 22.51
N SER A 41 -2.02 -8.56 21.50
CA SER A 41 -2.34 -8.16 20.13
C SER A 41 -3.01 -9.30 19.33
N VAL A 42 -4.31 -9.24 19.07
CA VAL A 42 -5.04 -10.28 18.30
C VAL A 42 -5.21 -9.86 16.84
N PRO A 43 -5.20 -10.80 15.88
CA PRO A 43 -5.63 -10.50 14.51
C PRO A 43 -7.01 -9.87 14.53
N LEU A 44 -7.23 -8.85 13.71
CA LEU A 44 -8.48 -8.10 13.64
C LEU A 44 -9.69 -9.05 13.49
N LEU A 45 -9.59 -10.10 12.69
CA LEU A 45 -10.68 -11.07 12.53
C LEU A 45 -11.07 -11.77 13.86
N SER A 46 -10.08 -12.18 14.65
CA SER A 46 -10.30 -12.79 15.97
C SER A 46 -10.89 -11.76 16.95
N TYR A 47 -10.39 -10.52 16.90
CA TYR A 47 -10.92 -9.41 17.69
C TYR A 47 -12.41 -9.16 17.42
N LEU A 48 -12.81 -9.12 16.14
CA LEU A 48 -14.22 -8.97 15.77
C LEU A 48 -15.08 -10.09 16.35
N ALA A 49 -14.62 -11.34 16.29
CA ALA A 49 -15.35 -12.48 16.86
C ALA A 49 -15.55 -12.31 18.38
N PHE A 50 -14.53 -11.84 19.11
CA PHE A 50 -14.62 -11.57 20.55
C PHE A 50 -15.57 -10.43 20.88
N ILE A 51 -15.61 -9.35 20.10
CA ILE A 51 -16.57 -8.25 20.31
C ILE A 51 -18.01 -8.75 20.22
N PHE A 52 -18.32 -9.62 19.26
CA PHE A 52 -19.67 -10.18 19.13
C PHE A 52 -20.08 -11.04 20.32
N GLN A 53 -19.11 -11.75 20.93
CA GLN A 53 -19.37 -12.59 22.10
C GLN A 53 -19.42 -11.77 23.41
N TYR A 54 -18.60 -10.73 23.52
CA TYR A 54 -18.47 -9.88 24.71
C TYR A 54 -18.37 -8.40 24.31
N PRO A 55 -19.51 -7.71 24.10
CA PRO A 55 -19.51 -6.33 23.60
C PRO A 55 -18.87 -5.32 24.57
N SER A 56 -18.78 -5.66 25.86
CA SER A 56 -18.09 -4.86 26.87
C SER A 56 -16.60 -4.66 26.56
N ILE A 57 -15.97 -5.55 25.79
CA ILE A 57 -14.57 -5.45 25.38
C ILE A 57 -14.29 -4.12 24.67
N LEU A 58 -15.18 -3.74 23.77
CA LEU A 58 -15.03 -2.53 22.96
C LEU A 58 -14.96 -1.28 23.84
N LEU A 59 -15.73 -1.21 24.93
CA LEU A 59 -15.73 -0.06 25.83
C LEU A 59 -14.41 0.06 26.60
N TYR A 60 -13.87 -1.06 27.09
CA TYR A 60 -12.59 -1.08 27.80
C TYR A 60 -11.43 -0.72 26.87
N ASP A 61 -11.44 -1.24 25.63
CA ASP A 61 -10.41 -0.91 24.64
C ASP A 61 -10.44 0.55 24.22
N LEU A 62 -11.64 1.12 24.02
CA LEU A 62 -11.77 2.55 23.75
C LEU A 62 -11.26 3.40 24.92
N ARG A 63 -11.58 3.01 26.16
CA ARG A 63 -11.07 3.71 27.35
C ARG A 63 -9.55 3.66 27.44
N PHE A 64 -8.95 2.49 27.18
CA PHE A 64 -7.51 2.33 27.15
C PHE A 64 -6.88 3.19 26.05
N LEU A 65 -7.39 3.09 24.82
CA LEU A 65 -6.90 3.83 23.67
C LEU A 65 -6.86 5.33 23.95
N VAL A 66 -7.96 5.91 24.43
CA VAL A 66 -8.05 7.36 24.71
C VAL A 66 -6.97 7.85 25.70
N GLY A 67 -6.45 6.99 26.57
CA GLY A 67 -5.38 7.32 27.51
C GLY A 67 -3.96 7.33 26.93
N THR A 68 -3.76 6.94 25.67
CA THR A 68 -2.44 6.72 25.06
C THR A 68 -2.04 7.80 24.06
N TYR A 69 -0.74 8.09 23.96
CA TYR A 69 -0.21 9.03 22.96
C TYR A 69 -0.42 8.52 21.52
N GLY A 70 -0.46 7.20 21.31
CA GLY A 70 -0.72 6.60 20.01
C GLY A 70 -2.12 6.88 19.47
N PHE A 71 -3.11 7.16 20.34
CA PHE A 71 -4.47 7.45 19.93
C PHE A 71 -4.60 8.67 19.03
N ASN A 72 -3.87 9.74 19.32
CA ASN A 72 -3.88 10.94 18.49
C ASN A 72 -3.38 10.64 17.06
N ILE A 73 -2.37 9.78 16.95
CA ILE A 73 -1.80 9.34 15.67
C ILE A 73 -2.79 8.45 14.92
N ILE A 74 -3.46 7.53 15.62
CA ILE A 74 -4.50 6.65 15.06
C ILE A 74 -5.65 7.49 14.51
N ILE A 75 -6.18 8.42 15.28
CA ILE A 75 -7.28 9.30 14.87
C ILE A 75 -6.87 10.16 13.69
N PHE A 76 -5.68 10.76 13.72
CA PHE A 76 -5.16 11.52 12.59
C PHE A 76 -5.04 10.67 11.32
N GLY A 77 -4.48 9.46 11.42
CA GLY A 77 -4.39 8.50 10.32
C GLY A 77 -5.76 8.09 9.79
N LEU A 78 -6.72 7.84 10.68
CA LEU A 78 -8.09 7.46 10.33
C LEU A 78 -8.84 8.59 9.60
N ILE A 79 -8.74 9.83 10.08
CA ILE A 79 -9.34 10.99 9.43
C ILE A 79 -8.74 11.17 8.02
N LEU A 80 -7.41 11.08 7.91
CA LEU A 80 -6.73 11.19 6.63
C LEU A 80 -7.14 10.06 5.67
N TYR A 81 -7.30 8.85 6.19
CA TYR A 81 -7.76 7.68 5.45
C TYR A 81 -9.17 7.88 4.90
N ILE A 82 -10.12 8.27 5.77
CA ILE A 82 -11.51 8.53 5.39
C ILE A 82 -11.58 9.63 4.34
N TYR A 83 -10.82 10.72 4.52
CA TYR A 83 -10.74 11.79 3.53
C TYR A 83 -10.24 11.29 2.17
N CYS A 84 -9.18 10.49 2.15
CA CYS A 84 -8.65 9.91 0.91
C CYS A 84 -9.63 8.94 0.27
N LEU A 85 -10.29 8.11 1.06
CA LEU A 85 -11.28 7.12 0.60
C LEU A 85 -12.48 7.81 -0.05
N ILE A 86 -13.07 8.82 0.63
CA ILE A 86 -14.18 9.61 0.08
C ILE A 86 -13.73 10.26 -1.22
N TYR A 87 -12.56 10.90 -1.23
CA TYR A 87 -12.04 11.57 -2.41
C TYR A 87 -11.85 10.62 -3.61
N GLN A 88 -11.33 9.42 -3.34
CA GLN A 88 -11.15 8.37 -4.33
C GLN A 88 -12.47 7.84 -4.88
N LEU A 89 -13.44 7.57 -4.00
CA LEU A 89 -14.77 7.11 -4.39
C LEU A 89 -15.51 8.13 -5.25
N SER A 90 -15.40 9.42 -4.91
CA SER A 90 -16.00 10.51 -5.69
C SER A 90 -15.36 10.68 -7.08
N HIS A 91 -14.07 10.40 -7.24
CA HIS A 91 -13.32 10.68 -8.48
C HIS A 91 -12.88 9.44 -9.27
N ARG A 92 -13.40 8.25 -8.93
CA ARG A 92 -12.99 6.94 -9.48
C ARG A 92 -13.05 6.75 -11.01
N ARG A 93 -13.76 7.63 -11.73
CA ARG A 93 -13.99 7.51 -13.18
C ARG A 93 -12.79 7.95 -14.03
N GLN A 94 -11.86 8.70 -13.46
CA GLN A 94 -10.71 9.27 -14.18
C GLN A 94 -9.42 9.10 -13.39
N LEU A 95 -8.28 9.43 -14.01
CA LEU A 95 -7.01 9.48 -13.30
C LEU A 95 -7.02 10.64 -12.29
N ILE A 96 -7.00 10.30 -11.00
CA ILE A 96 -7.09 11.27 -9.90
C ILE A 96 -5.72 11.93 -9.70
N LYS A 97 -5.63 13.24 -9.98
CA LYS A 97 -4.38 14.02 -9.91
C LYS A 97 -4.46 15.22 -8.96
N ARG A 98 -5.60 15.41 -8.30
CA ARG A 98 -5.93 16.58 -7.47
C ARG A 98 -6.14 16.17 -6.00
N GLY A 99 -6.20 17.15 -5.10
CA GLY A 99 -6.38 16.91 -3.67
C GLY A 99 -5.18 16.18 -3.06
N PRO A 100 -5.38 15.11 -2.26
CA PRO A 100 -4.30 14.39 -1.61
C PRO A 100 -3.36 13.70 -2.63
N TYR A 101 -3.91 13.32 -3.79
CA TYR A 101 -3.16 12.72 -4.91
C TYR A 101 -2.22 13.72 -5.62
N ARG A 102 -2.25 15.02 -5.30
CA ARG A 102 -1.28 15.99 -5.80
C ARG A 102 0.05 15.91 -5.03
N ILE A 103 -0.01 15.49 -3.77
CA ILE A 103 1.14 15.48 -2.85
C ILE A 103 1.90 14.16 -2.99
N VAL A 104 1.18 13.05 -2.91
CA VAL A 104 1.70 11.68 -3.05
C VAL A 104 0.76 10.85 -3.91
N ARG A 105 1.27 9.82 -4.59
CA ARG A 105 0.47 8.99 -5.52
C ARG A 105 -0.44 8.00 -4.80
N HIS A 106 -0.05 7.54 -3.62
CA HIS A 106 -0.85 6.64 -2.80
C HIS A 106 -1.13 7.22 -1.40
N PRO A 107 -1.91 8.31 -1.30
CA PRO A 107 -2.18 8.95 -0.02
C PRO A 107 -2.99 8.06 0.94
N GLN A 108 -3.81 7.15 0.41
CA GLN A 108 -4.56 6.18 1.21
C GLN A 108 -3.64 5.19 1.94
N TYR A 109 -2.61 4.64 1.26
CA TYR A 109 -1.63 3.76 1.90
C TYR A 109 -0.76 4.53 2.91
N LEU A 110 -0.43 5.79 2.62
CA LEU A 110 0.26 6.64 3.60
C LEU A 110 -0.59 6.83 4.87
N ALA A 111 -1.89 7.08 4.71
CA ALA A 111 -2.83 7.18 5.83
C ALA A 111 -2.86 5.90 6.69
N PHE A 112 -2.92 4.74 6.03
CA PHE A 112 -2.86 3.44 6.69
C PHE A 112 -1.56 3.28 7.46
N ILE A 113 -0.40 3.54 6.85
CA ILE A 113 0.90 3.43 7.51
C ILE A 113 0.97 4.31 8.77
N ILE A 114 0.43 5.53 8.71
CA ILE A 114 0.37 6.44 9.87
C ILE A 114 -0.55 5.86 10.95
N MET A 115 -1.72 5.37 10.57
CA MET A 115 -2.68 4.78 11.50
C MET A 115 -2.10 3.53 12.18
N THR A 116 -1.47 2.62 11.43
CA THR A 116 -0.88 1.40 11.97
C THR A 116 0.35 1.68 12.80
N LEU A 117 1.14 2.71 12.48
CA LEU A 117 2.21 3.20 13.35
C LEU A 117 1.66 3.63 14.72
N GLY A 118 0.55 4.36 14.75
CA GLY A 118 -0.13 4.72 15.99
C GLY A 118 -0.57 3.49 16.78
N MET A 119 -1.12 2.47 16.12
CA MET A 119 -1.48 1.19 16.74
C MET A 119 -0.26 0.46 17.30
N THR A 120 0.87 0.45 16.59
CA THR A 120 2.13 -0.13 17.07
C THR A 120 2.67 0.61 18.29
N ILE A 121 2.54 1.95 18.33
CA ILE A 121 2.91 2.75 19.51
C ILE A 121 2.06 2.40 20.72
N VAL A 122 0.75 2.25 20.55
CA VAL A 122 -0.13 1.75 21.61
C VAL A 122 0.28 0.35 22.06
N ALA A 123 0.61 -0.53 21.10
CA ALA A 123 1.05 -1.89 21.39
C ALA A 123 2.36 -1.94 22.19
N PHE A 124 3.27 -0.96 22.05
CA PHE A 124 4.47 -0.86 22.90
C PHE A 124 4.15 -0.61 24.38
N GLN A 125 2.99 -0.06 24.68
CA GLN A 125 2.54 0.17 26.05
C GLN A 125 1.84 -1.07 26.64
N THR A 126 1.84 -2.18 25.89
CA THR A 126 1.26 -3.46 26.27
C THR A 126 2.29 -4.58 26.11
N SER A 127 2.17 -5.64 26.89
CA SER A 127 2.93 -6.88 26.77
C SER A 127 2.43 -7.75 25.58
N PRO A 128 3.32 -8.30 24.74
CA PRO A 128 2.93 -9.15 23.60
C PRO A 128 2.31 -10.50 24.04
N ILE A 129 1.38 -11.04 23.22
CA ILE A 129 0.73 -12.37 23.41
C ILE A 129 1.75 -13.49 23.38
N PHE A 130 2.51 -13.47 22.29
CA PHE A 130 3.20 -14.61 21.78
C PHE A 130 4.56 -14.45 22.41
N GLU A 131 4.87 -15.36 23.32
CA GLU A 131 6.25 -15.77 23.53
C GLU A 131 6.73 -16.29 22.17
N PHE A 132 7.11 -15.38 21.29
CA PHE A 132 7.98 -15.73 20.20
C PHE A 132 9.17 -16.43 20.87
N PRO A 133 9.67 -17.56 20.35
CA PRO A 133 10.79 -18.27 20.95
C PRO A 133 12.10 -17.44 20.99
N VAL A 134 12.03 -16.18 20.55
CA VAL A 134 13.03 -15.14 20.70
C VAL A 134 12.84 -14.55 22.11
N SER A 135 13.73 -14.96 23.02
CA SER A 135 13.94 -14.45 24.39
C SER A 135 13.18 -13.16 24.75
N TYR A 136 12.50 -13.18 25.91
CA TYR A 136 11.63 -12.15 26.50
C TYR A 136 12.11 -10.68 26.36
N GLU A 137 13.42 -10.45 26.21
CA GLU A 137 14.02 -9.13 25.98
C GLU A 137 13.81 -8.57 24.55
N ASN A 138 13.32 -9.38 23.60
CA ASN A 138 13.20 -9.04 22.16
C ASN A 138 11.75 -8.86 21.66
N GLY A 139 10.74 -8.96 22.52
CA GLY A 139 9.32 -8.92 22.11
C GLY A 139 8.93 -7.64 21.34
N PHE A 140 9.52 -6.50 21.70
CA PHE A 140 9.29 -5.23 21.02
C PHE A 140 9.90 -5.16 19.60
N SER A 141 11.04 -5.82 19.39
CA SER A 141 11.67 -5.91 18.06
C SER A 141 10.76 -6.62 17.05
N VAL A 142 9.99 -7.62 17.49
CA VAL A 142 9.06 -8.35 16.63
C VAL A 142 7.93 -7.45 16.14
N LEU A 143 7.37 -6.58 17.00
CA LEU A 143 6.33 -5.63 16.61
C LEU A 143 6.82 -4.66 15.54
N ILE A 144 8.07 -4.16 15.67
CA ILE A 144 8.70 -3.30 14.66
C ILE A 144 8.89 -4.05 13.34
N ILE A 145 9.40 -5.30 13.40
CA ILE A 145 9.62 -6.12 12.21
C ILE A 145 8.30 -6.38 11.47
N ILE A 146 7.23 -6.71 12.20
CA ILE A 146 5.89 -6.91 11.62
C ILE A 146 5.40 -5.61 10.97
N TRP A 147 5.52 -4.47 11.65
CA TRP A 147 5.12 -3.19 11.08
C TRP A 147 5.95 -2.83 9.83
N ILE A 148 7.26 -3.08 9.82
CA ILE A 148 8.11 -2.89 8.63
C ILE A 148 7.65 -3.80 7.49
N ALA A 149 7.36 -5.08 7.78
CA ALA A 149 6.84 -6.01 6.78
C ALA A 149 5.49 -5.53 6.20
N GLU A 150 4.63 -4.97 7.04
CA GLU A 150 3.36 -4.37 6.63
C GLU A 150 3.57 -3.15 5.71
N VAL A 151 4.48 -2.24 6.07
CA VAL A 151 4.87 -1.10 5.23
C VAL A 151 5.38 -1.57 3.87
N LEU A 152 6.21 -2.61 3.84
CA LEU A 152 6.70 -3.20 2.59
C LEU A 152 5.57 -3.82 1.75
N ALA A 153 4.60 -4.48 2.39
CA ALA A 153 3.44 -5.02 1.71
C ALA A 153 2.59 -3.91 1.07
N TYR A 154 2.35 -2.79 1.76
CA TYR A 154 1.66 -1.63 1.18
C TYR A 154 2.45 -0.99 0.02
N ILE A 155 3.77 -0.93 0.11
CA ILE A 155 4.62 -0.46 -1.00
C ILE A 155 4.47 -1.38 -2.22
N LEU A 156 4.49 -2.69 -2.02
CA LEU A 156 4.31 -3.67 -3.10
C LEU A 156 2.93 -3.52 -3.74
N LEU A 157 1.89 -3.37 -2.92
CA LEU A 157 0.52 -3.20 -3.36
C LEU A 157 0.34 -1.91 -4.18
N GLY A 158 0.93 -0.80 -3.74
CA GLY A 158 0.97 0.44 -4.52
C GLY A 158 1.69 0.28 -5.85
N LYS A 159 2.79 -0.48 -5.91
CA LYS A 159 3.46 -0.79 -7.19
C LYS A 159 2.60 -1.61 -8.13
N ILE A 160 1.85 -2.59 -7.62
CA ILE A 160 0.90 -3.39 -8.42
C ILE A 160 -0.20 -2.47 -8.98
N GLU A 161 -0.71 -1.55 -8.16
CA GLU A 161 -1.69 -0.55 -8.59
C GLU A 161 -1.12 0.38 -9.67
N GLU A 162 0.13 0.85 -9.55
CA GLU A 162 0.77 1.65 -10.60
C GLU A 162 0.88 0.91 -11.94
N ILE A 163 1.12 -0.40 -11.92
CA ILE A 163 1.16 -1.22 -13.14
C ILE A 163 -0.22 -1.22 -13.82
N ALA A 164 -1.28 -1.37 -13.05
CA ALA A 164 -2.65 -1.32 -13.55
C ALA A 164 -3.01 0.10 -14.08
N LEU A 165 -2.62 1.15 -13.35
CA LEU A 165 -2.85 2.54 -13.77
C LEU A 165 -2.08 2.90 -15.03
N LYS A 166 -0.82 2.48 -15.16
CA LYS A 166 -0.02 2.64 -16.37
C LYS A 166 -0.64 1.90 -17.56
N ALA A 167 -1.16 0.70 -17.34
CA ALA A 167 -1.82 -0.06 -18.40
C ALA A 167 -3.14 0.57 -18.84
N LYS A 168 -3.87 1.24 -17.94
CA LYS A 168 -5.15 1.91 -18.19
C LYS A 168 -5.01 3.30 -18.82
N TYR A 169 -4.11 4.13 -18.29
CA TYR A 169 -3.99 5.55 -18.65
C TYR A 169 -2.72 5.89 -19.45
N GLY A 170 -1.82 4.91 -19.67
CA GLY A 170 -0.67 5.07 -20.57
C GLY A 170 0.26 6.22 -20.19
N ASP A 171 0.52 7.10 -21.18
CA ASP A 171 1.43 8.23 -21.04
C ASP A 171 0.93 9.29 -20.04
N GLU A 172 -0.39 9.45 -19.88
CA GLU A 172 -0.98 10.38 -18.90
C GLU A 172 -0.55 10.02 -17.46
N PHE A 173 -0.51 8.72 -17.15
CA PHE A 173 -0.02 8.24 -15.86
C PHE A 173 1.49 8.41 -15.72
N LEU A 174 2.26 8.24 -16.80
CA LEU A 174 3.72 8.44 -16.76
C LEU A 174 4.06 9.89 -16.43
N ASP A 175 3.36 10.85 -17.02
CA ASP A 175 3.55 12.27 -16.73
C ASP A 175 3.18 12.61 -15.28
N TYR A 176 2.08 12.06 -14.79
CA TYR A 176 1.69 12.19 -13.38
C TYR A 176 2.74 11.58 -12.44
N ARG A 177 3.21 10.37 -12.74
CA ARG A 177 4.23 9.66 -11.96
C ARG A 177 5.56 10.41 -11.87
N ASN A 178 5.94 11.12 -12.92
CA ASN A 178 7.16 11.91 -12.94
C ASN A 178 7.05 13.19 -12.07
N LYS A 179 5.84 13.69 -11.80
CA LYS A 179 5.61 14.95 -11.08
C LYS A 179 5.38 14.74 -9.57
N VAL A 180 4.70 13.66 -9.19
CA VAL A 180 4.24 13.41 -7.81
C VAL A 180 5.03 12.26 -7.20
N ALA A 181 5.39 12.32 -5.91
CA ALA A 181 6.14 11.27 -5.22
C ALA A 181 5.28 10.02 -4.90
N PHE A 182 5.89 8.86 -4.66
CA PHE A 182 5.15 7.61 -4.44
C PHE A 182 4.32 7.62 -3.14
N LEU A 183 5.00 7.72 -1.99
CA LEU A 183 4.42 7.67 -0.64
C LEU A 183 4.92 8.80 0.26
N ILE A 184 6.23 9.07 0.25
CA ILE A 184 6.84 10.11 1.08
C ILE A 184 7.08 11.34 0.19
N PRO A 185 6.52 12.52 0.52
CA PRO A 185 6.52 13.68 -0.38
C PRO A 185 7.92 14.16 -0.78
N PHE A 186 8.92 13.93 0.07
CA PHE A 186 10.30 14.36 -0.14
C PHE A 186 11.16 13.32 -0.89
N LEU A 187 10.74 12.05 -0.96
CA LEU A 187 11.47 10.97 -1.61
C LEU A 187 11.01 10.80 -3.06
N LYS A 188 11.62 11.58 -3.96
CA LYS A 188 11.42 11.42 -5.41
C LYS A 188 12.35 10.32 -5.94
N PHE A 189 11.83 9.11 -6.08
CA PHE A 189 12.51 8.07 -6.87
C PHE A 189 12.51 8.48 -8.34
N LYS A 190 13.65 9.00 -8.81
CA LYS A 190 13.86 9.34 -10.22
C LYS A 190 13.89 8.02 -11.00
N VAL A 191 12.79 7.69 -11.67
CA VAL A 191 12.76 6.54 -12.56
C VAL A 191 13.78 6.81 -13.68
N ILE A 192 14.84 6.02 -13.71
CA ILE A 192 15.81 6.03 -14.81
C ILE A 192 15.01 5.73 -16.08
N LYS A 193 14.93 6.71 -17.00
CA LYS A 193 14.32 6.49 -18.31
C LYS A 193 15.06 5.35 -18.98
N SER A 194 14.45 4.16 -19.04
CA SER A 194 14.88 3.15 -19.99
C SER A 194 14.82 3.80 -21.38
N LYS A 195 15.99 3.94 -22.02
CA LYS A 195 16.18 4.62 -23.30
C LYS A 195 15.26 3.99 -24.35
N LYS A 196 14.07 4.59 -24.54
CA LYS A 196 13.24 4.41 -25.75
C LYS A 196 14.04 4.75 -27.04
N HIS A 197 15.18 5.43 -26.88
CA HIS A 197 16.13 5.77 -27.94
C HIS A 197 16.87 4.55 -28.53
N THR A 198 17.16 3.52 -27.73
CA THR A 198 17.91 2.34 -28.22
C THR A 198 17.08 1.50 -29.19
N VAL A 199 15.76 1.40 -28.97
CA VAL A 199 14.87 0.63 -29.86
C VAL A 199 14.68 1.31 -31.22
N LYS A 200 14.56 2.65 -31.25
CA LYS A 200 14.49 3.40 -32.52
C LYS A 200 15.79 3.32 -33.32
N CYS A 201 16.95 3.34 -32.65
CA CYS A 201 18.24 3.21 -33.32
C CYS A 201 18.46 1.81 -33.91
N LEU A 202 18.10 0.76 -33.14
CA LEU A 202 18.16 -0.64 -33.62
C LEU A 202 17.18 -0.92 -34.77
N GLN A 203 15.98 -0.33 -34.75
CA GLN A 203 15.05 -0.44 -35.87
C GLN A 203 15.57 0.28 -37.12
N LYS A 204 16.18 1.46 -36.97
CA LYS A 204 16.79 2.19 -38.09
C LYS A 204 17.99 1.44 -38.68
N TYR A 205 18.84 0.85 -37.84
CA TYR A 205 19.98 0.04 -38.27
C TYR A 205 19.56 -1.29 -38.93
N ARG A 206 18.50 -1.94 -38.41
CA ARG A 206 17.95 -3.14 -39.02
C ARG A 206 17.32 -2.86 -40.39
N ALA A 207 16.68 -1.70 -40.56
CA ALA A 207 16.14 -1.27 -41.85
C ALA A 207 17.25 -0.97 -42.88
N SER A 208 18.37 -0.36 -42.45
CA SER A 208 19.51 -0.12 -43.35
C SER A 208 20.19 -1.41 -43.80
N LEU A 209 20.31 -2.41 -42.93
CA LEU A 209 20.89 -3.72 -43.28
C LEU A 209 20.01 -4.51 -44.27
N LEU A 210 18.68 -4.41 -44.16
CA LEU A 210 17.76 -5.07 -45.10
C LEU A 210 17.83 -4.45 -46.51
N ASN A 211 17.95 -3.12 -46.61
CA ASN A 211 18.12 -2.43 -47.89
C ASN A 211 19.48 -2.74 -48.55
N GLN A 212 20.55 -2.90 -47.76
CA GLN A 212 21.87 -3.23 -48.30
C GLN A 212 21.94 -4.68 -48.80
N LYS A 213 21.20 -5.59 -48.17
CA LYS A 213 21.10 -6.98 -48.61
C LYS A 213 20.29 -7.14 -49.90
N SER A 214 19.20 -6.38 -50.07
CA SER A 214 18.40 -6.41 -51.32
C SER A 214 19.14 -5.84 -52.53
N SER A 215 20.08 -4.90 -52.35
CA SER A 215 20.88 -4.35 -53.45
C SER A 215 22.01 -5.27 -53.92
N ASN A 216 22.48 -6.19 -53.07
CA ASN A 216 23.55 -7.15 -53.41
C ASN A 216 23.04 -8.46 -54.04
N GLU A 217 21.74 -8.73 -54.03
CA GLU A 217 21.14 -9.91 -54.69
C GLU A 217 20.62 -9.61 -56.12
N ILE A 218 20.77 -8.36 -56.60
CA ILE A 218 20.33 -7.90 -57.94
C ILE A 218 21.53 -7.72 -58.91
N LEU A 219 22.75 -8.03 -58.48
CA LEU A 219 24.00 -8.05 -59.27
C LEU A 219 24.46 -9.50 -59.44
#